data_AF-W5W1K8-F1
#
_entry.id   AF-W5W1K8-F1
#
_cell.length_a   1.000
_cell.length_b   1.000
_cell.length_c   1.000
_cell.angle_alpha   90.00
_cell.angle_beta   90.00
_cell.angle_gamma   90.00
#
_symmetry.space_group_name_H-M   'P 1'
#
loop_
_entity.id
_entity.type
_entity.pdbx_description
1 polymer ?
#
loop_
_entity_poly.entity_id
_entity_poly.type
_entity_poly.pdbx_seq_one_letter_code
_entity_poly.pdbx_strand_id
1 'polypeptide(L)'
;MILREFTEADTQAVHDICVATATQRDLDEVDLIGHVFAGPYTTLAPDLVFVIADEQGVAGYTEGAVDTREFYRRWREQWTPRFAERYPLPATETTRHDQLVTALHRPDRFLIEQLDQYPSHLHINLLARARRQGWGAKLLAALFERMRAQGSPGVHLQTSQANTNAVAFYRSLGFQVLATPRESVVMGLRWE
;
A
#
# COMPACT_ATOMS: atom_id res chain seq x y z
N MET A 1 -1.37 -22.76 3.08
CA MET A 1 -1.01 -21.41 2.56
C MET A 1 0.50 -21.24 2.64
N ILE A 2 1.10 -20.64 1.63
CA ILE A 2 2.55 -20.40 1.49
C ILE A 2 2.81 -18.90 1.37
N LEU A 3 3.92 -18.41 1.93
CA LEU A 3 4.44 -17.06 1.68
C LEU A 3 5.51 -17.17 0.61
N ARG A 4 5.48 -16.27 -0.38
CA ARG A 4 6.51 -16.19 -1.42
C ARG A 4 6.63 -14.77 -1.98
N GLU A 5 7.70 -14.54 -2.71
CA GLU A 5 7.85 -13.35 -3.54
C GLU A 5 6.73 -13.29 -4.59
N PHE A 6 6.35 -12.06 -4.90
CA PHE A 6 5.45 -11.74 -5.99
C PHE A 6 6.08 -12.11 -7.35
N THR A 7 5.22 -12.48 -8.29
CA THR A 7 5.56 -12.60 -9.70
C THR A 7 4.54 -11.83 -10.53
N GLU A 8 4.87 -11.46 -11.77
CA GLU A 8 3.93 -10.74 -12.64
C GLU A 8 2.59 -11.46 -12.83
N ALA A 9 2.56 -12.79 -12.72
CA ALA A 9 1.34 -13.60 -12.76
C ALA A 9 0.36 -13.31 -11.60
N ASP A 10 0.83 -12.72 -10.51
CA ASP A 10 0.02 -12.35 -9.34
C ASP A 10 -0.61 -10.96 -9.47
N THR A 11 -0.25 -10.17 -10.48
CA THR A 11 -0.66 -8.76 -10.63
C THR A 11 -2.17 -8.59 -10.52
N GLN A 12 -2.93 -9.43 -11.23
CA GLN A 12 -4.39 -9.38 -11.22
C GLN A 12 -4.94 -9.73 -9.83
N ALA A 13 -4.41 -10.76 -9.18
CA ALA A 13 -4.89 -11.16 -7.86
C ALA A 13 -4.59 -10.11 -6.78
N VAL A 14 -3.43 -9.43 -6.86
CA VAL A 14 -3.10 -8.30 -5.99
C VAL A 14 -4.07 -7.14 -6.21
N HIS A 15 -4.36 -6.78 -7.46
CA HIS A 15 -5.35 -5.76 -7.82
C HIS A 15 -6.74 -6.11 -7.27
N ASP A 16 -7.22 -7.34 -7.52
CA ASP A 16 -8.54 -7.80 -7.07
C ASP A 16 -8.68 -7.76 -5.55
N ILE A 17 -7.63 -8.17 -4.82
CA ILE A 17 -7.62 -8.13 -3.35
C ILE A 17 -7.62 -6.68 -2.85
N CYS A 18 -6.88 -5.78 -3.51
CA CYS A 18 -6.88 -4.35 -3.19
C CYS A 18 -8.30 -3.79 -3.27
N VAL A 19 -8.98 -4.03 -4.40
CA VAL A 19 -10.37 -3.62 -4.63
C VAL A 19 -11.30 -4.28 -3.61
N ALA A 20 -11.17 -5.59 -3.38
CA ALA A 20 -12.04 -6.35 -2.48
C ALA A 20 -11.95 -5.91 -1.01
N THR A 21 -10.84 -5.28 -0.63
CA THR A 21 -10.57 -4.86 0.76
C THR A 21 -10.64 -3.35 0.97
N ALA A 22 -10.89 -2.56 -0.08
CA ALA A 22 -11.14 -1.14 0.03
C ALA A 22 -12.42 -0.83 0.82
N THR A 23 -12.36 0.17 1.71
CA THR A 23 -13.48 0.57 2.58
C THR A 23 -14.59 1.29 1.84
N GLN A 24 -14.26 1.96 0.74
CA GLN A 24 -15.20 2.68 -0.11
C GLN A 24 -15.07 2.14 -1.53
N ARG A 25 -16.10 1.47 -2.03
CA ARG A 25 -16.12 0.82 -3.35
C ARG A 25 -17.28 1.27 -4.22
N ASP A 26 -18.09 2.18 -3.71
CA ASP A 26 -19.20 2.78 -4.45
C ASP A 26 -18.62 3.78 -5.46
N LEU A 27 -18.27 3.24 -6.63
CA LEU A 27 -17.68 3.92 -7.78
C LEU A 27 -18.19 3.22 -9.04
N ASP A 28 -18.47 4.00 -10.07
CA ASP A 28 -18.82 3.45 -11.39
C ASP A 28 -17.66 2.62 -11.99
N GLU A 29 -16.41 3.01 -11.69
CA GLU A 29 -15.21 2.31 -12.13
C GLU A 29 -14.33 1.93 -10.94
N VAL A 30 -14.63 0.76 -10.37
CA VAL A 30 -13.98 0.27 -9.15
C VAL A 30 -12.49 -0.05 -9.36
N ASP A 31 -12.09 -0.40 -10.59
CA ASP A 31 -10.71 -0.77 -10.93
C ASP A 31 -9.70 0.35 -10.72
N LEU A 32 -10.16 1.61 -10.75
CA LEU A 32 -9.34 2.78 -10.47
C LEU A 32 -8.71 2.70 -9.07
N ILE A 33 -9.37 2.06 -8.11
CA ILE A 33 -8.82 1.83 -6.76
C ILE A 33 -7.52 1.02 -6.86
N GLY A 34 -7.51 -0.08 -7.59
CA GLY A 34 -6.31 -0.92 -7.74
C GLY A 34 -5.21 -0.22 -8.54
N HIS A 35 -5.57 0.62 -9.51
CA HIS A 35 -4.59 1.45 -10.24
C HIS A 35 -3.90 2.50 -9.38
N VAL A 36 -4.55 2.98 -8.30
CA VAL A 36 -3.95 3.90 -7.34
C VAL A 36 -3.21 3.13 -6.26
N PHE A 37 -3.82 2.13 -5.64
CA PHE A 37 -3.30 1.61 -4.37
C PHE A 37 -2.47 0.33 -4.46
N ALA A 38 -2.36 -0.32 -5.63
CA ALA A 38 -1.61 -1.58 -5.79
C ALA A 38 -0.76 -1.66 -7.08
N GLY A 39 -1.30 -1.22 -8.21
CA GLY A 39 -0.62 -1.23 -9.52
C GLY A 39 0.77 -0.57 -9.56
N PRO A 40 0.98 0.62 -8.94
CA PRO A 40 2.29 1.26 -8.91
C PRO A 40 3.36 0.39 -8.23
N TYR A 41 3.01 -0.35 -7.18
CA TYR A 41 3.97 -1.15 -6.42
C TYR A 41 4.38 -2.40 -7.19
N THR A 42 3.41 -3.16 -7.68
CA THR A 42 3.64 -4.35 -8.52
C THR A 42 4.45 -4.05 -9.78
N THR A 43 4.45 -2.79 -10.25
CA THR A 43 5.19 -2.37 -11.44
C THR A 43 6.53 -1.69 -11.12
N LEU A 44 6.59 -0.79 -10.14
CA LEU A 44 7.77 0.05 -9.88
C LEU A 44 8.67 -0.51 -8.78
N ALA A 45 8.14 -1.36 -7.91
CA ALA A 45 8.84 -1.96 -6.78
C ALA A 45 8.46 -3.45 -6.59
N PRO A 46 8.46 -4.29 -7.65
CA PRO A 46 8.02 -5.69 -7.54
C PRO A 46 8.83 -6.49 -6.51
N ASP A 47 10.11 -6.16 -6.32
CA ASP A 47 11.00 -6.78 -5.33
C ASP A 47 10.57 -6.53 -3.88
N LEU A 48 9.66 -5.57 -3.64
CA LEU A 48 9.08 -5.24 -2.34
C LEU A 48 7.62 -5.71 -2.24
N VAL A 49 7.19 -6.63 -3.12
CA VAL A 49 5.85 -7.24 -3.06
C VAL A 49 5.97 -8.71 -2.66
N PHE A 50 5.19 -9.11 -1.66
CA PHE A 50 5.09 -10.49 -1.20
C PHE A 50 3.63 -10.90 -1.15
N VAL A 51 3.38 -12.17 -1.47
CA VAL A 51 2.04 -12.73 -1.48
C VAL A 51 1.93 -13.96 -0.59
N ILE A 52 0.73 -14.22 -0.09
CA ILE A 52 0.35 -15.50 0.49
C ILE A 52 -0.65 -16.19 -0.43
N ALA A 53 -0.44 -17.47 -0.70
CA ALA A 53 -1.31 -18.24 -1.59
C ALA A 53 -1.66 -19.62 -1.01
N ASP A 54 -2.84 -20.12 -1.34
CA ASP A 54 -3.28 -21.49 -1.07
C ASP A 54 -3.82 -22.12 -2.36
N GLU A 55 -4.50 -23.26 -2.26
CA GLU A 55 -5.10 -23.96 -3.40
C GLU A 55 -6.17 -23.13 -4.15
N GLN A 56 -6.72 -22.09 -3.50
CA GLN A 56 -7.67 -21.14 -4.11
C GLN A 56 -6.98 -19.89 -4.66
N GLY A 57 -5.66 -19.90 -4.79
CA GLY A 57 -4.85 -18.78 -5.28
C GLY A 57 -4.39 -17.80 -4.19
N VAL A 58 -3.97 -16.61 -4.63
CA VAL A 58 -3.48 -15.55 -3.72
C VAL A 58 -4.61 -15.13 -2.77
N ALA A 59 -4.29 -15.08 -1.48
CA ALA A 59 -5.23 -14.77 -0.40
C ALA A 59 -4.88 -13.48 0.36
N GLY A 60 -3.73 -12.88 0.05
CA GLY A 60 -3.29 -11.61 0.61
C GLY A 60 -1.91 -11.24 0.08
N TYR A 61 -1.54 -9.98 0.30
CA TYR A 61 -0.27 -9.45 -0.11
C TYR A 61 0.20 -8.35 0.85
N THR A 62 1.49 -8.06 0.81
CA THR A 62 2.04 -6.80 1.29
C THR A 62 2.95 -6.23 0.22
N GLU A 63 3.02 -4.90 0.18
CA GLU A 63 3.81 -4.14 -0.77
C GLU A 63 4.35 -2.89 -0.09
N GLY A 64 5.34 -2.25 -0.70
CA GLY A 64 5.87 -1.00 -0.19
C GLY A 64 6.96 -0.40 -1.07
N ALA A 65 7.54 0.68 -0.57
CA ALA A 65 8.69 1.33 -1.19
C ALA A 65 9.74 1.64 -0.13
N VAL A 66 11.01 1.54 -0.49
CA VAL A 66 12.12 1.88 0.42
C VAL A 66 12.29 3.38 0.62
N ASP A 67 12.07 4.17 -0.44
CA ASP A 67 12.07 5.63 -0.39
C ASP A 67 10.75 6.14 -0.99
N THR A 68 9.92 6.74 -0.13
CA THR A 68 8.61 7.26 -0.50
C THR A 68 8.70 8.41 -1.51
N ARG A 69 9.67 9.32 -1.35
CA ARG A 69 9.81 10.49 -2.23
C ARG A 69 10.25 10.05 -3.62
N GLU A 70 11.23 9.16 -3.69
CA GLU A 70 11.69 8.57 -4.96
C GLU A 70 10.60 7.73 -5.62
N PHE A 71 9.85 6.94 -4.85
CA PHE A 71 8.75 6.13 -5.38
C PHE A 71 7.67 7.00 -6.04
N TYR A 72 7.24 8.09 -5.41
CA TYR A 72 6.26 8.99 -6.01
C TYR A 72 6.81 9.80 -7.18
N ARG A 73 8.12 10.08 -7.21
CA ARG A 73 8.77 10.64 -8.41
C ARG A 73 8.65 9.67 -9.58
N ARG A 74 9.05 8.40 -9.38
CA ARG A 74 8.94 7.34 -10.40
C ARG A 74 7.49 7.06 -10.80
N TRP A 75 6.55 7.12 -9.86
CA TRP A 75 5.13 7.01 -10.15
C TRP A 75 4.69 8.06 -11.18
N ARG A 76 4.98 9.35 -10.93
CA ARG A 76 4.60 10.41 -11.87
C ARG A 76 5.21 10.22 -13.26
N GLU A 77 6.45 9.75 -13.31
CA GLU A 77 7.20 9.61 -14.57
C GLU A 77 6.85 8.33 -15.36
N GLN A 78 6.49 7.24 -14.67
CA GLN A 78 6.42 5.90 -15.29
C GLN A 78 5.05 5.23 -15.12
N TRP A 79 4.28 5.57 -14.09
CA TRP A 79 2.97 4.97 -13.85
C TRP A 79 1.83 5.86 -14.37
N THR A 80 1.80 7.14 -13.97
CA THR A 80 0.76 8.11 -14.39
C THR A 80 0.55 8.16 -15.92
N PRO A 81 1.60 8.19 -16.77
CA PRO A 81 1.40 8.30 -18.22
C PRO A 81 0.62 7.13 -18.84
N ARG A 82 0.61 5.95 -18.22
CA ARG A 82 -0.15 4.79 -18.70
C ARG A 82 -1.66 5.00 -18.66
N PHE A 83 -2.12 5.95 -17.87
CA PHE A 83 -3.55 6.20 -17.64
C PHE A 83 -4.00 7.61 -18.01
N ALA A 84 -3.08 8.50 -18.40
CA ALA A 84 -3.38 9.92 -18.61
C ALA A 84 -4.45 10.17 -19.68
N GLU A 85 -4.52 9.32 -20.71
CA GLU A 85 -5.55 9.40 -21.76
C GLU A 85 -6.92 8.90 -21.27
N ARG A 86 -6.95 7.78 -20.52
CA ARG A 86 -8.19 7.18 -20.01
C ARG A 86 -8.78 7.97 -18.84
N TYR A 87 -7.93 8.52 -17.98
CA TYR A 87 -8.30 9.29 -16.80
C TYR A 87 -7.67 10.68 -16.88
N PRO A 88 -8.23 11.61 -17.68
CA PRO A 88 -7.73 12.97 -17.74
C PRO A 88 -7.86 13.64 -16.36
N LEU A 89 -6.86 14.45 -15.98
CA LEU A 89 -6.87 15.14 -14.68
C LEU A 89 -8.10 16.08 -14.59
N PRO A 90 -8.98 15.92 -13.59
CA PRO A 90 -10.15 16.77 -13.45
C PRO A 90 -9.77 18.18 -13.01
N ALA A 91 -10.56 19.17 -13.44
CA ALA A 91 -10.36 20.56 -13.01
C ALA A 91 -10.69 20.76 -11.52
N THR A 92 -11.66 20.00 -10.99
CA THR A 92 -12.09 20.05 -9.57
C THR A 92 -12.39 18.64 -9.05
N GLU A 93 -12.09 18.37 -7.78
CA GLU A 93 -12.39 17.11 -7.11
C GLU A 93 -13.81 17.14 -6.51
N THR A 94 -14.83 16.80 -7.29
CA THR A 94 -16.24 16.82 -6.86
C THR A 94 -16.74 15.46 -6.43
N THR A 95 -16.22 14.40 -7.04
CA THR A 95 -16.57 13.01 -6.77
C THR A 95 -15.39 12.23 -6.19
N ARG A 96 -15.67 11.05 -5.65
CA ARG A 96 -14.60 10.13 -5.24
C ARG A 96 -13.78 9.62 -6.44
N HIS A 97 -14.40 9.50 -7.61
CA HIS A 97 -13.68 9.21 -8.85
C HIS A 97 -12.64 10.32 -9.11
N ASP A 98 -13.04 11.59 -9.06
CA ASP A 98 -12.13 12.72 -9.28
C ASP A 98 -10.96 12.71 -8.29
N GLN A 99 -11.22 12.39 -7.02
CA GLN A 99 -10.19 12.29 -5.98
C GLN A 99 -9.16 11.21 -6.30
N LEU A 100 -9.61 10.04 -6.78
CA LEU A 100 -8.73 8.95 -7.18
C LEU A 100 -7.95 9.26 -8.47
N VAL A 101 -8.59 9.88 -9.46
CA VAL A 101 -7.87 10.35 -10.66
C VAL A 101 -6.81 11.37 -10.27
N THR A 102 -7.15 12.37 -9.44
CA THR A 102 -6.15 13.33 -8.96
C THR A 102 -5.04 12.64 -8.17
N ALA A 103 -5.36 11.61 -7.36
CA ALA A 103 -4.33 10.82 -6.68
C ALA A 103 -3.41 10.06 -7.63
N LEU A 104 -3.95 9.51 -8.72
CA LEU A 104 -3.18 8.83 -9.76
C LEU A 104 -2.19 9.78 -10.46
N HIS A 105 -2.59 11.04 -10.64
CA HIS A 105 -1.76 12.09 -11.25
C HIS A 105 -0.80 12.80 -10.27
N ARG A 106 -1.20 12.91 -9.00
CA ARG A 106 -0.49 13.67 -7.96
C ARG A 106 -0.23 12.78 -6.72
N PRO A 107 0.63 11.74 -6.83
CA PRO A 107 0.90 10.83 -5.73
C PRO A 107 1.59 11.50 -4.54
N ASP A 108 2.23 12.66 -4.74
CA ASP A 108 2.76 13.50 -3.66
C ASP A 108 1.73 13.92 -2.63
N ARG A 109 0.43 13.89 -2.95
CA ARG A 109 -0.64 14.12 -1.96
C ARG A 109 -0.62 13.12 -0.80
N PHE A 110 0.02 11.97 -0.99
CA PHE A 110 0.19 10.94 0.02
C PHE A 110 1.48 11.11 0.83
N LEU A 111 2.33 12.09 0.50
CA LEU A 111 3.53 12.38 1.28
C LEU A 111 3.13 12.90 2.66
N ILE A 112 3.73 12.30 3.67
CA ILE A 112 3.65 12.79 5.04
C ILE A 112 5.00 13.46 5.32
N GLU A 113 4.97 14.78 5.54
CA GLU A 113 6.18 15.54 5.85
C GLU A 113 6.77 15.12 7.21
N GLN A 114 8.06 15.37 7.40
CA GLN A 114 8.79 15.14 8.67
C GLN A 114 8.94 13.65 9.05
N LEU A 115 8.90 12.74 8.06
CA LEU A 115 9.14 11.31 8.24
C LEU A 115 10.52 10.86 7.72
N ASP A 116 11.53 11.73 7.77
CA ASP A 116 12.88 11.40 7.25
C ASP A 116 13.52 10.20 7.96
N GLN A 117 13.10 9.91 9.20
CA GLN A 117 13.51 8.72 9.96
C GLN A 117 12.75 7.43 9.58
N TYR A 118 11.72 7.55 8.74
CA TYR A 118 10.84 6.47 8.29
C TYR A 118 10.61 6.58 6.77
N PRO A 119 11.66 6.56 5.93
CA PRO A 119 11.53 6.88 4.51
C PRO A 119 10.74 5.83 3.72
N SER A 120 10.64 4.60 4.24
CA SER A 120 9.86 3.54 3.62
C SER A 120 8.39 3.62 4.01
N HIS A 121 7.50 3.15 3.13
CA HIS A 121 6.08 2.94 3.46
C HIS A 121 5.60 1.57 3.02
N LEU A 122 4.49 1.11 3.61
CA LEU A 122 3.92 -0.20 3.35
C LEU A 122 2.40 -0.18 3.22
N HIS A 123 1.87 -1.12 2.45
CA HIS A 123 0.47 -1.50 2.38
C HIS A 123 0.34 -3.02 2.60
N ILE A 124 -0.75 -3.45 3.22
CA ILE A 124 -1.03 -4.88 3.46
C ILE A 124 -2.52 -5.16 3.45
N ASN A 125 -2.93 -6.15 2.64
CA ASN A 125 -4.33 -6.49 2.45
C ASN A 125 -4.48 -8.01 2.42
N LEU A 126 -5.42 -8.52 3.23
CA LEU A 126 -5.70 -9.95 3.33
C LEU A 126 -7.20 -10.18 3.13
N LEU A 127 -7.55 -11.19 2.34
CA LEU A 127 -8.91 -11.72 2.27
C LEU A 127 -9.31 -12.33 3.62
N ALA A 128 -10.62 -12.40 3.87
CA ALA A 128 -11.16 -12.92 5.14
C ALA A 128 -10.59 -14.30 5.50
N ARG A 129 -10.42 -15.19 4.50
CA ARG A 129 -9.89 -16.55 4.67
C ARG A 129 -8.44 -16.61 5.16
N ALA A 130 -7.67 -15.54 5.06
CA ALA A 130 -6.27 -15.48 5.48
C ALA A 130 -6.05 -14.69 6.79
N ARG A 131 -7.08 -14.03 7.32
CA ARG A 131 -6.97 -13.17 8.52
C ARG A 131 -6.85 -14.00 9.80
N ARG A 132 -6.29 -13.37 10.85
CA ARG A 132 -6.17 -13.89 12.23
C ARG A 132 -5.44 -15.24 12.35
N GLN A 133 -4.57 -15.57 11.39
CA GLN A 133 -3.77 -16.80 11.35
C GLN A 133 -2.26 -16.53 11.41
N GLY A 134 -1.85 -15.30 11.75
CA GLY A 134 -0.44 -14.88 11.80
C GLY A 134 0.17 -14.52 10.44
N TRP A 135 -0.54 -14.71 9.32
CA TRP A 135 -0.01 -14.39 7.98
C TRP A 135 0.33 -12.92 7.77
N GLY A 136 -0.42 -12.00 8.38
CA GLY A 136 -0.12 -10.57 8.30
C GLY A 136 1.27 -10.24 8.87
N ALA A 137 1.62 -10.81 10.03
CA ALA A 137 2.93 -10.61 10.64
C ALA A 137 4.06 -11.24 9.80
N LYS A 138 3.81 -12.42 9.20
CA LYS A 138 4.79 -13.09 8.32
C LYS A 138 5.06 -12.30 7.03
N LEU A 139 4.01 -11.77 6.40
CA LEU A 139 4.14 -10.89 5.23
C LEU A 139 4.99 -9.67 5.56
N LEU A 140 4.65 -8.96 6.64
CA LEU A 140 5.39 -7.77 7.05
C LEU A 140 6.84 -8.08 7.43
N ALA A 141 7.10 -9.22 8.08
CA ALA A 141 8.47 -9.64 8.37
C ALA A 141 9.32 -9.77 7.10
N ALA A 142 8.79 -10.43 6.06
CA ALA A 142 9.48 -10.56 4.77
C ALA A 142 9.70 -9.20 4.09
N LEU A 143 8.70 -8.32 4.10
CA LEU A 143 8.83 -6.96 3.58
C LEU A 143 9.91 -6.16 4.33
N PHE A 144 9.92 -6.22 5.66
CA PHE A 144 10.88 -5.48 6.48
C PHE A 144 12.29 -6.02 6.33
N GLU A 145 12.46 -7.33 6.17
CA GLU A 145 13.76 -7.92 5.84
C GLU A 145 14.29 -7.36 4.51
N ARG A 146 13.45 -7.32 3.47
CA ARG A 146 13.83 -6.74 2.17
C ARG A 146 14.14 -5.24 2.26
N MET A 147 13.34 -4.46 2.99
CA MET A 147 13.59 -3.03 3.20
C MET A 147 14.91 -2.77 3.94
N ARG A 148 15.21 -3.55 4.99
CA ARG A 148 16.49 -3.47 5.72
C ARG A 148 17.67 -3.84 4.82
N ALA A 149 17.54 -4.90 4.04
CA ALA A 149 18.58 -5.32 3.10
C ALA A 149 18.87 -4.24 2.03
N GLN A 150 17.88 -3.40 1.70
CA GLN A 150 18.02 -2.24 0.81
C GLN A 150 18.43 -0.95 1.54
N GLY A 151 18.79 -1.01 2.82
CA GLY A 151 19.35 0.11 3.58
C GLY A 151 18.33 1.12 4.11
N SER A 152 17.03 0.81 4.06
CA SER A 152 16.03 1.62 4.76
C SER A 152 16.37 1.66 6.26
N PRO A 153 16.22 2.79 6.98
CA PRO A 153 16.33 2.91 8.44
C PRO A 153 15.00 2.71 9.19
N GLY A 154 13.86 2.73 8.49
CA GLY A 154 12.54 2.61 9.09
C GLY A 154 11.41 2.72 8.08
N VAL A 155 10.23 2.31 8.52
CA VAL A 155 8.99 2.29 7.72
C VAL A 155 7.86 3.01 8.43
N HIS A 156 6.97 3.63 7.65
CA HIS A 156 5.72 4.19 8.14
C HIS A 156 4.50 3.64 7.41
N LEU A 157 3.34 3.91 7.97
CA LEU A 157 2.04 3.68 7.35
C LEU A 157 1.02 4.66 7.90
N GLN A 158 -0.07 4.81 7.17
CA GLN A 158 -1.24 5.56 7.61
C GLN A 158 -2.47 4.66 7.57
N THR A 159 -3.29 4.71 8.62
CA THR A 159 -4.59 4.01 8.68
C THR A 159 -5.63 4.90 9.35
N SER A 160 -6.92 4.58 9.22
CA SER A 160 -7.98 5.26 9.96
C SER A 160 -7.84 5.03 11.46
N GLN A 161 -8.06 6.07 12.27
CA GLN A 161 -8.15 5.96 13.74
C GLN A 161 -9.29 5.04 14.18
N ALA A 162 -10.37 4.97 13.40
CA ALA A 162 -11.49 4.07 13.67
C ALA A 162 -11.13 2.59 13.46
N ASN A 163 -10.05 2.29 12.72
CA ASN A 163 -9.55 0.93 12.52
C ASN A 163 -8.67 0.47 13.70
N THR A 164 -9.28 0.38 14.88
CA THR A 164 -8.61 0.02 16.14
C THR A 164 -7.90 -1.34 16.07
N ASN A 165 -8.42 -2.28 15.29
CA ASN A 165 -7.79 -3.57 15.02
C ASN A 165 -6.46 -3.44 14.29
N ALA A 166 -6.39 -2.62 13.24
CA ALA A 166 -5.13 -2.37 12.52
C ALA A 166 -4.11 -1.65 13.43
N VAL A 167 -4.56 -0.65 14.19
CA VAL A 167 -3.69 0.08 15.14
C VAL A 167 -3.11 -0.87 16.19
N ALA A 168 -3.94 -1.74 16.78
CA ALA A 168 -3.48 -2.74 17.75
C ALA A 168 -2.50 -3.75 17.12
N PHE A 169 -2.77 -4.19 15.89
CA PHE A 169 -1.89 -5.07 15.13
C PHE A 169 -0.51 -4.42 14.92
N TYR A 170 -0.43 -3.18 14.44
CA TYR A 170 0.85 -2.52 14.24
C TYR A 170 1.60 -2.23 15.55
N ARG A 171 0.89 -1.85 16.62
CA ARG A 171 1.51 -1.73 17.96
C ARG A 171 2.14 -3.05 18.43
N SER A 172 1.50 -4.19 18.17
CA SER A 172 2.05 -5.49 18.54
C SER A 172 3.34 -5.84 17.77
N LEU A 173 3.58 -5.20 16.63
CA LEU A 173 4.80 -5.31 15.83
C LEU A 173 5.84 -4.24 16.19
N GLY A 174 5.60 -3.43 17.23
CA GLY A 174 6.51 -2.39 17.70
C GLY A 174 6.32 -1.01 17.05
N PHE A 175 5.32 -0.82 16.19
CA PHE A 175 5.05 0.50 15.61
C PHE A 175 4.59 1.48 16.70
N GLN A 176 5.10 2.70 16.61
CA GLN A 176 4.74 3.82 17.45
C GLN A 176 3.83 4.79 16.69
N VAL A 177 2.96 5.49 17.40
CA VAL A 177 2.15 6.57 16.81
C VAL A 177 3.04 7.80 16.64
N LEU A 178 3.15 8.29 15.40
CA LEU A 178 3.95 9.47 15.06
C LEU A 178 3.08 10.73 14.97
N ALA A 179 1.87 10.61 14.42
CA ALA A 179 0.93 11.71 14.28
C ALA A 179 -0.51 11.19 14.18
N THR A 180 -1.49 12.06 14.46
CA THR A 180 -2.92 11.78 14.30
C THR A 180 -3.62 12.89 13.50
N PRO A 181 -3.32 13.04 12.20
CA PRO A 181 -3.95 14.07 11.40
C PRO A 181 -5.42 13.71 11.10
N ARG A 182 -6.34 14.59 11.49
CA ARG A 182 -7.79 14.44 11.32
C ARG A 182 -8.28 13.10 11.88
N GLU A 183 -8.81 12.22 11.04
CA GLU A 183 -9.36 10.90 11.39
C GLU A 183 -8.39 9.73 11.09
N SER A 184 -7.13 10.05 10.81
CA SER A 184 -6.09 9.05 10.51
C SER A 184 -5.00 9.04 11.57
N VAL A 185 -4.29 7.92 11.66
CA VAL A 185 -3.13 7.74 12.51
C VAL A 185 -1.96 7.33 11.62
N VAL A 186 -0.86 8.06 11.77
CA VAL A 186 0.42 7.75 11.15
C VAL A 186 1.25 6.99 12.18
N MET A 187 1.73 5.83 11.79
CA MET A 187 2.54 4.97 12.65
C MET A 187 3.88 4.68 11.98
N GLY A 188 4.94 4.50 12.77
CA GLY A 188 6.26 4.17 12.25
C GLY A 188 7.01 3.17 13.12
N LEU A 189 7.91 2.44 12.47
CA LEU A 189 8.82 1.48 13.07
C LEU A 189 10.23 1.73 12.53
N ARG A 190 11.20 1.87 13.45
CA ARG A 190 12.63 1.93 13.11
C ARG A 190 13.25 0.54 13.18
N TRP A 191 14.25 0.30 12.36
CA TRP A 191 15.14 -0.83 12.55
C TRP A 191 16.20 -0.39 13.55
N GLU A 192 16.35 -1.12 14.66
CA GLU A 192 17.39 -0.86 15.65
C GLU A 192 18.80 -1.09 15.07
#